data_AF-A0A2V5T419-F1
#
_entry.id   AF-A0A2V5T419-F1
#
_cell.length_a   1.000
_cell.length_b   1.000
_cell.length_c   1.000
_cell.angle_alpha   90.00
_cell.angle_beta   90.00
_cell.angle_gamma   90.00
#
_symmetry.space_group_name_H-M   'P 1'
#
loop_
_entity.id
_entity.type
_entity.pdbx_description
1 polymer ?
#
loop_
_entity_poly.entity_id
_entity_poly.type
_entity_poly.pdbx_seq_one_letter_code
_entity_poly.pdbx_strand_id
1 'polypeptide(L)'
;MKTPNRIETPPMSARAQAAAAWIALYLKWKKRFESWAEFLGKFWAAYWLLILGSFLILGSVLLKWVQYPISSNLSGLELPLFDDSGVIPHVTLLSFGAVGVVVLIAGVVLLRFFASALSLAAAVLITLCVLTPAHIAFQQPMMLRHLTDELQAMPWHKIFTKDYLPHFALGSLLVAVYAMRRMPDGKMATGLALVFLPVGALAIVLTPPIIGQHYFNSGSIAKARGHNQEAIADYRKAMKWDAWHAQDIALYATIGDLQKQSGIENNSPERHISRALELQMANEYEQAIFEFSRAAEAGGALAAAVRRESAKTRIALGLALYQAGGIGGAVTSWQLALADDPTQEVYVLPYLARGYFGLARYEAALQTVNRLVKIIADHSSMVADVYSLGGDCYAKLGRDADARHYYSLSYAADWIVNYWAISRLAGE
;
A
#
# COMPACT_ATOMS: atom_id res chain seq x y z
N MET A 1 0.47 -99.01 -7.21
CA MET A 1 -0.27 -97.87 -6.65
C MET A 1 -0.82 -97.05 -7.81
N LYS A 2 -2.16 -96.94 -7.93
CA LYS A 2 -2.86 -96.21 -9.00
C LYS A 2 -2.78 -94.70 -8.75
N THR A 3 -2.40 -93.96 -9.79
CA THR A 3 -2.47 -92.50 -9.88
C THR A 3 -3.91 -92.00 -9.78
N PRO A 4 -4.19 -90.92 -9.02
CA PRO A 4 -5.53 -90.34 -8.96
C PRO A 4 -5.85 -89.61 -10.27
N ASN A 5 -7.06 -89.84 -10.77
CA ASN A 5 -7.64 -89.17 -11.93
C ASN A 5 -7.58 -87.65 -11.75
N ARG A 6 -6.96 -86.98 -12.72
CA ARG A 6 -6.94 -85.52 -12.85
C ARG A 6 -8.34 -85.07 -13.21
N ILE A 7 -9.04 -84.47 -12.24
CA ILE A 7 -10.35 -83.85 -12.45
C ILE A 7 -10.13 -82.61 -13.30
N GLU A 8 -10.54 -82.65 -14.57
CA GLU A 8 -10.54 -81.49 -15.45
C GLU A 8 -11.68 -80.55 -15.03
N THR A 9 -11.34 -79.38 -14.51
CA THR A 9 -12.30 -78.35 -14.16
C THR A 9 -12.88 -77.73 -15.45
N PRO A 10 -14.20 -77.53 -15.54
CA PRO A 10 -14.85 -76.98 -16.74
C PRO A 10 -14.38 -75.55 -17.03
N PRO A 11 -14.31 -75.13 -18.30
CA PRO A 11 -13.87 -73.79 -18.68
C PRO A 11 -14.82 -72.74 -18.08
N MET A 12 -14.28 -71.84 -17.27
CA MET A 12 -15.02 -70.69 -16.75
C MET A 12 -15.63 -69.90 -17.91
N SER A 13 -16.93 -69.60 -17.81
CA SER A 13 -17.65 -68.81 -18.80
C SER A 13 -17.01 -67.42 -18.97
N ALA A 14 -17.07 -66.85 -20.17
CA ALA A 14 -16.48 -65.54 -20.48
C ALA A 14 -16.96 -64.41 -19.53
N ARG A 15 -18.18 -64.53 -18.99
CA ARG A 15 -18.72 -63.60 -17.97
C ARG A 15 -17.98 -63.70 -16.64
N ALA A 16 -17.61 -64.91 -16.20
CA ALA A 16 -16.84 -65.11 -14.98
C ALA A 16 -15.42 -64.54 -15.13
N GLN A 17 -14.80 -64.68 -16.30
CA GLN A 17 -13.48 -64.09 -16.59
C GLN A 17 -13.52 -62.56 -16.60
N ALA A 18 -14.55 -61.96 -17.21
CA ALA A 18 -14.73 -60.50 -17.21
C ALA A 18 -14.97 -59.93 -15.80
N ALA A 19 -15.80 -60.60 -14.98
CA ALA A 19 -16.04 -60.22 -13.60
C ALA A 19 -14.75 -60.30 -12.76
N ALA A 20 -13.97 -61.38 -12.92
CA ALA A 20 -12.69 -61.53 -12.24
C ALA A 20 -11.68 -60.43 -12.63
N ALA A 21 -11.61 -60.07 -13.92
CA ALA A 21 -10.74 -59.00 -14.40
C ALA A 21 -11.13 -57.62 -13.81
N TRP A 22 -12.42 -57.32 -13.73
CA TRP A 22 -12.91 -56.09 -13.10
C TRP A 22 -12.61 -56.02 -11.60
N ILE A 23 -12.79 -57.11 -10.87
CA ILE A 23 -12.47 -57.18 -9.44
C ILE A 23 -10.97 -56.97 -9.22
N ALA A 24 -10.12 -57.59 -10.06
CA ALA A 24 -8.67 -57.42 -9.98
C ALA A 24 -8.24 -55.97 -10.28
N LEU A 25 -8.87 -55.32 -11.27
CA LEU A 25 -8.61 -53.92 -11.60
C LEU A 25 -9.03 -53.00 -10.44
N TYR A 26 -10.22 -53.21 -9.87
CA TYR A 26 -10.72 -52.46 -8.73
C TYR A 26 -9.80 -52.58 -7.51
N LEU A 27 -9.37 -53.80 -7.15
CA LEU A 27 -8.45 -54.02 -6.03
C LEU A 27 -7.09 -53.34 -6.27
N LYS A 28 -6.59 -53.35 -7.51
CA LYS A 28 -5.35 -52.65 -7.89
C LYS A 28 -5.47 -51.14 -7.71
N TRP A 29 -6.59 -50.55 -8.10
CA TRP A 29 -6.85 -49.12 -7.91
C TRP A 29 -7.05 -48.77 -6.44
N LYS A 30 -7.81 -49.56 -5.67
CA LYS A 30 -8.00 -49.36 -4.23
C LYS A 30 -6.67 -49.30 -3.49
N LYS A 31 -5.77 -50.25 -3.75
CA LYS A 31 -4.43 -50.27 -3.11
C LYS A 31 -3.58 -49.05 -3.49
N ARG A 32 -3.71 -48.54 -4.72
CA ARG A 32 -3.06 -47.27 -5.12
C ARG A 32 -3.64 -46.09 -4.36
N PHE A 33 -4.96 -45.98 -4.24
CA PHE A 33 -5.61 -44.91 -3.50
C PHE A 33 -5.25 -44.90 -2.02
N GLU A 34 -5.17 -46.07 -1.38
CA GLU A 34 -4.72 -46.18 0.02
C GLU A 34 -3.28 -45.69 0.20
N SER A 35 -2.37 -46.07 -0.71
CA SER A 35 -1.00 -45.58 -0.69
C SER A 35 -0.90 -44.07 -0.94
N TRP A 36 -1.73 -43.52 -1.83
CA TRP A 36 -1.82 -42.08 -2.06
C TRP A 36 -2.38 -41.33 -0.85
N ALA A 37 -3.42 -41.87 -0.20
CA ALA A 37 -4.02 -41.28 0.99
C ALA A 37 -3.03 -41.28 2.16
N GLU A 38 -2.26 -42.35 2.35
CA GLU A 38 -1.21 -42.41 3.38
C GLU A 38 -0.08 -41.43 3.07
N PHE A 39 0.33 -41.31 1.81
CA PHE A 39 1.33 -40.32 1.38
C PHE A 39 0.84 -38.89 1.60
N LEU A 40 -0.37 -38.56 1.15
CA LEU A 40 -1.01 -37.26 1.35
C LEU A 40 -1.20 -36.96 2.84
N GLY A 41 -1.59 -37.94 3.66
CA GLY A 41 -1.71 -37.78 5.10
C GLY A 41 -0.38 -37.45 5.77
N LYS A 42 0.70 -38.16 5.42
CA LYS A 42 2.05 -37.87 5.91
C LYS A 42 2.58 -36.52 5.43
N PHE A 43 2.32 -36.18 4.16
CA PHE A 43 2.69 -34.90 3.57
C PHE A 43 1.95 -33.75 4.26
N TRP A 44 0.63 -33.87 4.42
CA TRP A 44 -0.18 -32.88 5.09
C TRP A 44 0.23 -32.73 6.56
N ALA A 45 0.43 -33.82 7.30
CA ALA A 45 0.91 -33.76 8.68
C ALA A 45 2.29 -33.10 8.82
N ALA A 46 3.18 -33.25 7.83
CA ALA A 46 4.50 -32.62 7.83
C ALA A 46 4.47 -31.13 7.45
N TYR A 47 3.54 -30.73 6.58
CA TYR A 47 3.57 -29.40 5.93
C TYR A 47 2.28 -28.57 6.09
N TRP A 48 1.35 -28.98 6.95
CA TRP A 48 0.03 -28.33 7.08
C TRP A 48 0.13 -26.83 7.37
N LEU A 49 1.08 -26.37 8.19
CA LEU A 49 1.29 -24.95 8.48
C LEU A 49 1.71 -24.16 7.23
N LEU A 50 2.56 -24.74 6.38
CA LEU A 50 3.02 -24.10 5.15
C LEU A 50 1.90 -24.07 4.11
N ILE A 51 1.12 -25.14 4.01
CA ILE A 51 -0.06 -25.22 3.16
C ILE A 51 -1.09 -24.18 3.61
N LEU A 52 -1.44 -24.14 4.91
CA LEU A 52 -2.40 -23.20 5.46
C LEU A 52 -1.92 -21.75 5.30
N GLY A 53 -0.64 -21.47 5.58
CA GLY A 53 -0.03 -20.14 5.38
C GLY A 53 -0.05 -19.73 3.91
N SER A 54 0.26 -20.63 2.99
CA SER A 54 0.19 -20.37 1.55
C SER A 54 -1.24 -20.10 1.08
N PHE A 55 -2.23 -20.86 1.57
CA PHE A 55 -3.65 -20.62 1.27
C PHE A 55 -4.17 -19.32 1.87
N LEU A 56 -3.71 -18.93 3.06
CA LEU A 56 -4.06 -17.63 3.67
C LEU A 56 -3.45 -16.47 2.89
N ILE A 57 -2.19 -16.57 2.46
CA ILE A 57 -1.55 -15.55 1.61
C ILE A 57 -2.26 -15.49 0.25
N LEU A 58 -2.45 -16.62 -0.42
CA LEU A 58 -3.12 -16.68 -1.72
C LEU A 58 -4.58 -16.19 -1.63
N GLY A 59 -5.29 -16.58 -0.57
CA GLY A 59 -6.64 -16.11 -0.27
C GLY A 59 -6.69 -14.62 0.00
N SER A 60 -5.71 -14.07 0.73
CA SER A 60 -5.62 -12.62 0.98
C SER A 60 -5.40 -11.80 -0.30
N VAL A 61 -4.64 -12.36 -1.26
CA VAL A 61 -4.42 -11.77 -2.59
C VAL A 61 -5.67 -11.89 -3.46
N LEU A 62 -6.27 -13.09 -3.55
CA LEU A 62 -7.44 -13.35 -4.41
C LEU A 62 -8.71 -12.65 -3.94
N LEU A 63 -8.94 -12.59 -2.63
CA LEU A 63 -10.11 -11.94 -2.04
C LEU A 63 -9.93 -10.41 -1.96
N LYS A 64 -8.79 -9.86 -2.40
CA LYS A 64 -8.43 -8.44 -2.23
C LYS A 64 -8.51 -7.95 -0.77
N TRP A 65 -8.41 -8.86 0.21
CA TRP A 65 -8.47 -8.51 1.64
C TRP A 65 -7.29 -7.64 2.06
N VAL A 66 -6.15 -7.82 1.40
CA VAL A 66 -5.04 -6.87 1.44
C VAL A 66 -4.99 -6.17 0.08
N GLN A 67 -5.95 -5.28 -0.14
CA GLN A 67 -5.80 -4.25 -1.16
C GLN A 67 -4.72 -3.32 -0.62
N TYR A 68 -3.45 -3.56 -0.99
CA TYR A 68 -2.41 -2.59 -0.71
C TYR A 68 -2.81 -1.32 -1.46
N PRO A 69 -3.09 -0.19 -0.79
CA PRO A 69 -3.28 1.09 -1.48
C PRO A 69 -2.00 1.55 -2.20
N ILE A 70 -0.92 0.76 -2.11
CA ILE A 70 0.41 1.02 -2.65
C ILE A 70 0.87 -0.04 -3.68
N SER A 71 0.06 -1.05 -4.04
CA SER A 71 0.47 -1.94 -5.16
C SER A 71 0.40 -1.25 -6.52
N SER A 72 -0.18 -0.06 -6.61
CA SER A 72 -0.12 0.77 -7.82
C SER A 72 1.09 1.70 -7.87
N ASN A 73 1.84 1.92 -6.79
CA ASN A 73 2.92 2.94 -6.77
C ASN A 73 4.11 2.68 -5.81
N LEU A 74 4.40 1.42 -5.43
CA LEU A 74 5.72 1.09 -4.86
C LEU A 74 6.73 0.92 -5.99
N SER A 75 7.31 2.02 -6.46
CA SER A 75 8.68 2.00 -6.99
C SER A 75 9.58 1.45 -5.87
N GLY A 76 10.03 0.22 -6.05
CA GLY A 76 10.97 -0.41 -5.13
C GLY A 76 12.29 0.35 -5.09
N LEU A 77 13.14 0.01 -4.12
CA LEU A 77 14.50 0.52 -4.02
C LEU A 77 15.27 0.15 -5.32
N GLU A 78 15.49 1.12 -6.20
CA GLU A 78 16.30 0.96 -7.42
C GLU A 78 17.76 0.74 -7.00
N LEU A 79 18.20 -0.51 -7.04
CA LEU A 79 19.62 -0.83 -6.92
C LEU A 79 20.28 -0.55 -8.29
N PRO A 80 21.30 0.31 -8.37
CA PRO A 80 21.90 0.79 -9.63
C PRO A 80 22.71 -0.29 -10.41
N LEU A 81 22.42 -1.57 -10.20
CA LEU A 81 23.10 -2.71 -10.82
C LEU A 81 22.34 -3.30 -12.01
N PHE A 82 21.12 -2.83 -12.33
CA PHE A 82 20.24 -3.46 -13.35
C PHE A 82 19.67 -2.50 -14.41
N ASP A 83 20.31 -1.36 -14.67
CA ASP A 83 19.79 -0.34 -15.60
C ASP A 83 19.69 -0.78 -17.09
N ASP A 84 20.25 -1.93 -17.49
CA ASP A 84 20.40 -2.26 -18.92
C ASP A 84 19.72 -3.55 -19.41
N SER A 85 18.99 -4.30 -18.57
CA SER A 85 18.28 -5.49 -19.06
C SER A 85 16.83 -5.17 -19.40
N GLY A 86 16.59 -4.69 -20.61
CA GLY A 86 15.27 -4.38 -21.19
C GLY A 86 14.33 -5.58 -21.40
N VAL A 87 14.22 -6.48 -20.42
CA VAL A 87 13.44 -7.71 -20.51
C VAL A 87 12.50 -7.79 -19.29
N ILE A 88 11.24 -7.42 -19.53
CA ILE A 88 10.02 -7.50 -18.68
C ILE A 88 9.76 -6.27 -17.77
N PRO A 89 8.79 -5.37 -18.11
CA PRO A 89 8.69 -4.05 -17.46
C PRO A 89 7.95 -3.95 -16.11
N HIS A 90 7.40 -5.03 -15.51
CA HIS A 90 6.42 -4.86 -14.41
C HIS A 90 6.57 -5.81 -13.21
N VAL A 91 7.72 -6.46 -13.03
CA VAL A 91 7.98 -7.21 -11.81
C VAL A 91 9.05 -6.49 -11.00
N THR A 92 8.63 -5.61 -10.08
CA THR A 92 9.54 -5.08 -9.07
C THR A 92 10.04 -6.26 -8.24
N LEU A 93 11.33 -6.58 -8.36
CA LEU A 93 11.97 -7.71 -7.66
C LEU A 93 11.82 -7.63 -6.12
N LEU A 94 11.45 -6.45 -5.61
CA LEU A 94 11.18 -6.15 -4.20
C LEU A 94 9.70 -5.93 -3.86
N SER A 95 8.76 -6.27 -4.75
CA SER A 95 7.35 -6.40 -4.38
C SER A 95 7.22 -7.46 -3.29
N PHE A 96 6.49 -7.17 -2.21
CA PHE A 96 6.28 -8.14 -1.12
C PHE A 96 5.71 -9.48 -1.63
N GLY A 97 4.95 -9.47 -2.74
CA GLY A 97 4.49 -10.67 -3.43
C GLY A 97 5.62 -11.41 -4.16
N ALA A 98 6.49 -10.69 -4.87
CA ALA A 98 7.65 -11.29 -5.55
C ALA A 98 8.66 -11.86 -4.54
N VAL A 99 8.95 -11.13 -3.46
CA VAL A 99 9.78 -11.59 -2.34
C VAL A 99 9.14 -12.81 -1.67
N GLY A 100 7.82 -12.79 -1.44
CA GLY A 100 7.08 -13.94 -0.93
C GLY A 100 7.23 -15.18 -1.82
N VAL A 101 7.08 -15.03 -3.14
CA VAL A 101 7.25 -16.11 -4.12
C VAL A 101 8.69 -16.61 -4.17
N VAL A 102 9.69 -15.72 -4.15
CA VAL A 102 11.11 -16.10 -4.12
C VAL A 102 11.45 -16.86 -2.83
N VAL A 103 10.94 -16.44 -1.67
CA VAL A 103 11.12 -17.15 -0.40
C VAL A 103 10.40 -18.51 -0.42
N LEU A 104 9.25 -18.60 -1.08
CA LEU A 104 8.51 -19.86 -1.23
C LEU A 104 9.26 -20.84 -2.17
N ILE A 105 9.78 -20.36 -3.31
CA ILE A 105 10.62 -21.13 -4.23
C ILE A 105 11.91 -21.57 -3.54
N ALA A 106 12.60 -20.66 -2.85
CA ALA A 106 13.79 -20.98 -2.07
C ALA A 106 13.47 -22.01 -0.98
N GLY A 107 12.33 -21.86 -0.29
CA GLY A 107 11.83 -22.81 0.69
C GLY A 107 11.57 -24.21 0.11
N VAL A 108 11.00 -24.29 -1.10
CA VAL A 108 10.74 -25.55 -1.82
C VAL A 108 12.05 -26.20 -2.33
N VAL A 109 13.01 -25.40 -2.79
CA VAL A 109 14.34 -25.89 -3.22
C VAL A 109 15.14 -26.38 -2.00
N LEU A 110 15.09 -25.66 -0.88
CA LEU A 110 15.72 -26.04 0.39
C LEU A 110 15.05 -27.25 1.05
N LEU A 111 13.76 -27.48 0.77
CA LEU A 111 12.98 -28.67 1.18
C LEU A 111 13.64 -29.98 0.74
N ARG A 112 14.40 -29.95 -0.36
CA ARG A 112 15.11 -31.11 -0.90
C ARG A 112 16.44 -31.39 -0.19
N PHE A 113 17.01 -30.43 0.53
CA PHE A 113 18.36 -30.53 1.09
C PHE A 113 18.43 -30.43 2.61
N PHE A 114 17.56 -29.65 3.27
CA PHE A 114 17.61 -29.48 4.72
C PHE A 114 16.23 -29.21 5.33
N ALA A 115 15.66 -30.20 6.03
CA ALA A 115 14.41 -30.04 6.80
C ALA A 115 14.48 -28.91 7.86
N SER A 116 15.68 -28.56 8.32
CA SER A 116 15.93 -27.44 9.25
C SER A 116 15.94 -26.06 8.58
N ALA A 117 16.18 -25.98 7.27
CA ALA A 117 16.08 -24.73 6.52
C ALA A 117 14.62 -24.36 6.21
N LEU A 118 13.70 -25.34 6.22
CA LEU A 118 12.28 -25.09 6.01
C LEU A 118 11.62 -24.39 7.20
N SER A 119 11.98 -24.76 8.43
CA SER A 119 11.50 -24.06 9.63
C SER A 119 12.01 -22.63 9.68
N LEU A 120 13.25 -22.39 9.20
CA LEU A 120 13.80 -21.04 9.02
C LEU A 120 12.98 -20.25 7.99
N ALA A 121 12.76 -20.79 6.79
CA ALA A 121 12.03 -20.11 5.74
C ALA A 121 10.59 -19.79 6.18
N ALA A 122 9.91 -20.73 6.85
CA ALA A 122 8.58 -20.51 7.41
C ALA A 122 8.58 -19.46 8.53
N ALA A 123 9.58 -19.47 9.43
CA ALA A 123 9.70 -18.45 10.47
C ALA A 123 9.94 -17.05 9.87
N VAL A 124 10.77 -16.94 8.82
CA VAL A 124 11.02 -15.69 8.09
C VAL A 124 9.76 -15.22 7.38
N LEU A 125 9.01 -16.12 6.73
CA LEU A 125 7.75 -15.81 6.05
C LEU A 125 6.65 -15.37 7.02
N ILE A 126 6.49 -16.07 8.15
CA ILE A 126 5.54 -15.70 9.21
C ILE A 126 5.94 -14.37 9.82
N THR A 127 7.24 -14.17 10.07
CA THR A 127 7.76 -12.89 10.54
C THR A 127 7.41 -11.80 9.53
N LEU A 128 7.73 -11.94 8.25
CA LEU A 128 7.38 -10.98 7.21
C LEU A 128 5.86 -10.74 7.13
N CYS A 129 5.04 -11.79 7.23
CA CYS A 129 3.58 -11.68 7.19
C CYS A 129 2.97 -11.01 8.43
N VAL A 130 3.66 -11.00 9.58
CA VAL A 130 3.23 -10.29 10.79
C VAL A 130 3.86 -8.90 10.85
N LEU A 131 5.14 -8.77 10.49
CA LEU A 131 5.88 -7.52 10.47
C LEU A 131 5.28 -6.56 9.46
N THR A 132 4.87 -7.04 8.27
CA THR A 132 4.41 -6.13 7.20
C THR A 132 3.08 -5.46 7.57
N PRO A 133 2.04 -6.17 8.03
CA PRO A 133 0.82 -5.54 8.51
C PRO A 133 1.04 -4.72 9.79
N ALA A 134 1.91 -5.17 10.71
CA ALA A 134 2.23 -4.39 11.91
C ALA A 134 2.98 -3.09 11.55
N HIS A 135 3.93 -3.16 10.63
CA HIS A 135 4.65 -2.01 10.11
C HIS A 135 3.71 -1.05 9.40
N ILE A 136 2.76 -1.53 8.59
CA ILE A 136 1.74 -0.68 7.96
C ILE A 136 0.80 -0.07 9.03
N ALA A 137 0.33 -0.87 9.98
CA ALA A 137 -0.59 -0.43 11.03
C ALA A 137 0.05 0.56 12.02
N PHE A 138 1.34 0.43 12.32
CA PHE A 138 2.04 1.27 13.29
C PHE A 138 2.88 2.39 12.66
N GLN A 139 3.34 2.24 11.41
CA GLN A 139 4.08 3.31 10.73
C GLN A 139 3.22 4.19 9.85
N GLN A 140 1.96 3.87 9.53
CA GLN A 140 1.11 4.79 8.78
C GLN A 140 -0.13 5.22 9.57
N PRO A 141 0.01 5.87 10.74
CA PRO A 141 -1.13 6.44 11.46
C PRO A 141 -1.85 7.49 10.61
N MET A 142 -1.16 8.16 9.67
CA MET A 142 -1.75 9.07 8.69
C MET A 142 -2.53 8.34 7.60
N MET A 143 -2.12 7.14 7.17
CA MET A 143 -2.94 6.31 6.28
C MET A 143 -4.13 5.74 7.04
N LEU A 144 -3.97 5.42 8.33
CA LEU A 144 -5.08 5.15 9.23
C LEU A 144 -5.98 6.35 9.39
N ARG A 145 -5.48 7.59 9.48
CA ARG A 145 -6.27 8.84 9.60
C ARG A 145 -6.98 9.18 8.29
N HIS A 146 -6.35 9.00 7.14
CA HIS A 146 -6.99 9.13 5.83
C HIS A 146 -8.02 8.02 5.60
N LEU A 147 -7.70 6.78 5.97
CA LEU A 147 -8.66 5.69 6.06
C LEU A 147 -9.75 5.99 7.10
N THR A 148 -9.49 6.71 8.19
CA THR A 148 -10.48 7.07 9.23
C THR A 148 -11.38 8.20 8.74
N ASP A 149 -10.86 9.12 7.93
CA ASP A 149 -11.62 10.17 7.27
C ASP A 149 -12.48 9.60 6.12
N GLU A 150 -12.00 8.58 5.39
CA GLU A 150 -12.82 7.78 4.45
C GLU A 150 -13.72 6.72 5.14
N LEU A 151 -13.34 6.19 6.31
CA LEU A 151 -14.07 5.20 7.13
C LEU A 151 -14.77 5.82 8.35
N GLN A 152 -15.20 7.07 8.29
CA GLN A 152 -16.15 7.63 9.26
C GLN A 152 -17.50 6.86 9.31
N ALA A 153 -17.60 5.71 8.64
CA ALA A 153 -18.70 4.75 8.77
C ALA A 153 -18.46 3.54 9.71
N MET A 154 -17.28 3.24 10.29
CA MET A 154 -17.15 2.02 11.14
C MET A 154 -16.04 2.02 12.24
N PRO A 155 -16.28 1.43 13.44
CA PRO A 155 -15.39 1.47 14.61
C PRO A 155 -14.38 0.29 14.71
N TRP A 156 -13.69 -0.09 13.62
CA TRP A 156 -12.84 -1.31 13.61
C TRP A 156 -11.43 -1.16 14.21
N HIS A 157 -10.88 0.06 14.34
CA HIS A 157 -9.51 0.25 14.82
C HIS A 157 -9.29 -0.28 16.25
N LYS A 158 -10.26 -0.05 17.13
CA LYS A 158 -10.22 -0.49 18.54
C LYS A 158 -10.37 -2.00 18.67
N ILE A 159 -11.06 -2.64 17.73
CA ILE A 159 -11.26 -4.09 17.66
C ILE A 159 -9.98 -4.76 17.13
N PHE A 160 -9.34 -4.21 16.09
CA PHE A 160 -8.11 -4.78 15.54
C PHE A 160 -6.96 -4.80 16.56
N THR A 161 -6.70 -3.67 17.23
CA THR A 161 -5.61 -3.59 18.23
C THR A 161 -5.91 -4.38 19.50
N LYS A 162 -7.16 -4.41 19.95
CA LYS A 162 -7.53 -5.10 21.19
C LYS A 162 -7.71 -6.60 21.00
N ASP A 163 -8.32 -7.01 19.88
CA ASP A 163 -8.81 -8.38 19.72
C ASP A 163 -7.96 -9.21 18.76
N TYR A 164 -7.22 -8.62 17.82
CA TYR A 164 -6.46 -9.41 16.83
C TYR A 164 -4.96 -9.46 17.11
N LEU A 165 -4.35 -8.32 17.47
CA LEU A 165 -2.90 -8.24 17.69
C LEU A 165 -2.39 -9.21 18.78
N PRO A 166 -3.08 -9.38 19.93
CA PRO A 166 -2.65 -10.33 20.95
C PRO A 166 -2.71 -11.79 20.45
N HIS A 167 -3.71 -12.14 19.65
CA HIS A 167 -3.90 -13.50 19.14
C HIS A 167 -2.85 -13.86 18.08
N PHE A 168 -2.46 -12.92 17.22
CA PHE A 168 -1.36 -13.11 16.27
C PHE A 168 0.01 -13.22 16.96
N ALA A 169 0.27 -12.40 17.99
CA ALA A 169 1.48 -12.49 18.79
C ALA A 169 1.56 -13.83 19.56
N LEU A 170 0.45 -14.29 20.15
CA LEU A 170 0.38 -15.58 20.83
C LEU A 170 0.56 -16.75 19.85
N GLY A 171 -0.07 -16.69 18.68
CA GLY A 171 0.05 -17.72 17.65
C GLY A 171 1.47 -17.88 17.13
N SER A 172 2.14 -16.76 16.82
CA SER A 172 3.53 -16.75 16.38
C SER A 172 4.51 -17.21 17.48
N LEU A 173 4.27 -16.84 18.75
CA LEU A 173 5.03 -17.33 19.90
C LEU A 173 4.86 -18.85 20.09
N LEU A 174 3.64 -19.38 19.99
CA LEU A 174 3.36 -20.80 20.14
C LEU A 174 4.01 -21.62 19.01
N VAL A 175 3.99 -21.12 17.78
CA VAL A 175 4.69 -21.74 16.64
C VAL A 175 6.20 -21.74 16.87
N ALA A 176 6.77 -20.64 17.38
CA ALA A 176 8.20 -20.56 17.71
C ALA A 176 8.58 -21.55 18.83
N VAL A 177 7.79 -21.63 19.91
CA VAL A 177 8.00 -22.59 21.01
C VAL A 177 7.87 -24.03 20.52
N TYR A 178 6.89 -24.32 19.67
CA TYR A 178 6.71 -25.63 19.06
C TYR A 178 7.91 -26.01 18.17
N ALA A 179 8.38 -25.08 17.33
CA ALA A 179 9.55 -25.29 16.49
C ALA A 179 10.82 -25.51 17.31
N MET A 180 11.00 -24.79 18.42
CA MET A 180 12.13 -24.99 19.34
C MET A 180 12.11 -26.36 20.02
N ARG A 181 10.94 -26.87 20.43
CA ARG A 181 10.81 -28.20 21.05
C ARG A 181 11.11 -29.36 20.10
N ARG A 182 11.04 -29.15 18.79
CA ARG A 182 11.20 -30.21 17.78
C ARG A 182 12.59 -30.23 17.14
N MET A 183 13.49 -29.33 17.53
CA MET A 183 14.85 -29.32 17.02
C MET A 183 15.74 -30.35 17.74
N PRO A 184 16.59 -31.09 17.01
CA PRO A 184 17.50 -32.06 17.60
C PRO A 184 18.54 -31.38 18.50
N ASP A 185 18.90 -32.07 19.59
CA ASP A 185 19.85 -31.61 20.61
C ASP A 185 21.15 -31.14 19.95
N GLY A 186 21.50 -29.87 20.16
CA GLY A 186 22.68 -29.20 19.58
C GLY A 186 22.39 -28.06 18.59
N LYS A 187 21.16 -27.92 18.08
CA LYS A 187 20.76 -26.79 17.19
C LYS A 187 19.88 -25.73 17.86
N MET A 188 19.60 -25.89 19.15
CA MET A 188 18.74 -25.00 19.92
C MET A 188 19.27 -23.55 19.96
N ALA A 189 20.59 -23.37 20.05
CA ALA A 189 21.23 -22.06 20.03
C ALA A 189 20.99 -21.31 18.71
N THR A 190 21.09 -22.02 17.58
CA THR A 190 20.82 -21.46 16.25
C THR A 190 19.34 -21.11 16.09
N GLY A 191 18.46 -21.97 16.59
CA GLY A 191 17.01 -21.72 16.64
C GLY A 191 16.64 -20.47 17.44
N LEU A 192 17.24 -20.29 18.62
CA LEU A 192 17.04 -19.10 19.44
C LEU A 192 17.51 -17.83 18.70
N ALA A 193 18.72 -17.85 18.14
CA ALA A 193 19.28 -16.69 17.42
C ALA A 193 18.38 -16.23 16.26
N LEU A 194 17.75 -17.17 15.56
CA LEU A 194 16.84 -16.91 14.44
C LEU A 194 15.50 -16.31 14.85
N VAL A 195 15.05 -16.52 16.09
CA VAL A 195 13.85 -15.86 16.64
C VAL A 195 14.21 -14.49 17.22
N PHE A 196 15.38 -14.37 17.86
CA PHE A 196 15.80 -13.11 18.47
C PHE A 196 16.20 -12.03 17.46
N LEU A 197 16.73 -12.39 16.29
CA LEU A 197 17.05 -11.44 15.22
C LEU A 197 15.83 -10.63 14.73
N PRO A 198 14.72 -11.25 14.29
CA PRO A 198 13.55 -10.51 13.84
C PRO A 198 12.84 -9.77 14.98
N VAL A 199 12.81 -10.33 16.19
CA VAL A 199 12.25 -9.65 17.37
C VAL A 199 13.09 -8.42 17.74
N GLY A 200 14.42 -8.54 17.69
CA GLY A 200 15.34 -7.42 17.88
C GLY A 200 15.18 -6.34 16.82
N ALA A 201 15.08 -6.74 15.54
CA ALA A 201 14.80 -5.81 14.45
C ALA A 201 13.45 -5.10 14.62
N LEU A 202 12.39 -5.83 15.00
CA LEU A 202 11.09 -5.25 15.31
C LEU A 202 11.16 -4.26 16.46
N ALA A 203 11.86 -4.61 17.54
CA ALA A 203 12.06 -3.72 18.67
C ALA A 203 12.79 -2.44 18.24
N ILE A 204 13.84 -2.53 17.42
CA ILE A 204 14.56 -1.37 16.89
C ILE A 204 13.65 -0.47 16.05
N VAL A 205 12.78 -1.05 15.22
CA VAL A 205 11.86 -0.30 14.35
C VAL A 205 10.69 0.33 15.13
N LEU A 206 10.15 -0.35 16.14
CA LEU A 206 8.99 0.13 16.89
C LEU A 206 9.33 1.03 18.07
N THR A 207 10.55 0.94 18.61
CA THR A 207 10.93 1.72 19.80
C THR A 207 10.87 3.23 19.54
N PRO A 208 11.44 3.79 18.45
CA PRO A 208 11.36 5.23 18.17
C PRO A 208 9.93 5.80 18.08
N PRO A 209 8.98 5.23 17.30
CA PRO A 209 7.61 5.74 17.25
C PRO A 209 6.85 5.56 18.58
N ILE A 210 7.11 4.51 19.36
CA ILE A 210 6.50 4.34 20.70
C ILE A 210 6.98 5.47 21.64
N ILE A 211 8.28 5.77 21.63
CA ILE A 211 8.84 6.89 22.41
C ILE A 211 8.27 8.23 21.90
N GLY A 212 8.19 8.41 20.58
CA GLY A 212 7.59 9.59 19.96
C GLY A 212 6.15 9.81 20.42
N GLN A 213 5.32 8.77 20.38
CA GLN A 213 3.93 8.81 20.82
C GLN A 213 3.79 9.13 22.31
N HIS A 214 4.68 8.60 23.14
CA HIS A 214 4.71 8.92 24.57
C HIS A 214 4.92 10.42 24.79
N TYR A 215 5.92 11.01 24.14
CA TYR A 215 6.18 12.45 24.22
C TYR A 215 5.04 13.29 23.62
N PHE A 216 4.42 12.84 22.53
CA PHE A 216 3.24 13.51 21.96
C PHE A 216 2.07 13.56 22.95
N ASN A 217 1.80 12.44 23.64
CA ASN A 217 0.76 12.37 24.66
C ASN A 217 1.10 13.26 25.86
N SER A 218 2.36 13.24 26.31
CA SER A 218 2.85 14.13 27.38
C SER A 218 2.66 15.60 27.02
N GLY A 219 3.06 16.01 25.81
CA GLY A 219 2.88 17.38 25.31
C GLY A 219 1.41 17.78 25.22
N SER A 220 0.53 16.86 24.83
CA SER A 220 -0.92 17.09 24.79
C SER A 220 -1.53 17.27 26.18
N ILE A 221 -1.06 16.50 27.18
CA ILE A 221 -1.47 16.67 28.58
C ILE A 221 -0.97 18.01 29.13
N ALA A 222 0.28 18.37 28.86
CA ALA A 222 0.85 19.65 29.26
C ALA A 222 0.09 20.84 28.64
N LYS A 223 -0.24 20.75 27.34
CA LYS A 223 -1.08 21.73 26.63
C LYS A 223 -2.44 21.88 27.29
N ALA A 224 -3.11 20.78 27.62
CA ALA A 224 -4.41 20.81 28.29
C ALA A 224 -4.38 21.44 29.70
N ARG A 225 -3.21 21.41 30.36
CA ARG A 225 -2.97 22.06 31.66
C ARG A 225 -2.52 23.52 31.54
N GLY A 226 -2.37 24.05 30.31
CA GLY A 226 -1.85 25.40 30.07
C GLY A 226 -0.33 25.53 30.25
N HIS A 227 0.39 24.42 30.39
CA HIS A 227 1.85 24.41 30.52
C HIS A 227 2.51 24.48 29.13
N ASN A 228 2.41 25.64 28.49
CA ASN A 228 2.76 25.80 27.07
C ASN A 228 4.24 25.49 26.76
N GLN A 229 5.18 25.89 27.61
CA GLN A 229 6.61 25.62 27.39
C GLN A 229 6.95 24.12 27.49
N GLU A 230 6.33 23.43 28.46
CA GLU A 230 6.47 21.98 28.63
C GLU A 230 5.89 21.23 27.42
N ALA A 231 4.71 21.66 26.96
CA ALA A 231 4.07 21.11 25.76
C ALA A 231 4.95 21.26 24.51
N ILE A 232 5.52 22.45 24.28
CA ILE A 232 6.43 22.70 23.15
C ILE A 232 7.66 21.78 23.24
N ALA A 233 8.26 21.64 24.43
CA ALA A 233 9.43 20.81 24.62
C ALA A 233 9.13 19.34 24.32
N ASP A 234 7.99 18.82 24.79
CA ASP A 234 7.59 17.44 24.57
C ASP A 234 7.19 17.16 23.12
N TYR A 235 6.48 18.06 22.45
CA TYR A 235 6.22 17.90 21.01
C TYR A 235 7.51 17.88 20.18
N ARG A 236 8.49 18.74 20.49
CA ARG A 236 9.80 18.69 19.83
C ARG A 236 10.55 17.39 20.11
N LYS A 237 10.44 16.81 21.32
CA LYS A 237 11.00 15.48 21.59
C LYS A 237 10.27 14.41 20.77
N ALA A 238 8.95 14.47 20.66
CA ALA A 238 8.17 13.53 19.85
C ALA A 238 8.69 13.50 18.40
N MET A 239 8.89 14.67 17.81
CA MET A 239 9.39 14.83 16.43
C MET A 239 10.84 14.35 16.24
N LYS A 240 11.67 14.40 17.29
CA LYS A 240 13.04 13.85 17.24
C LYS A 240 13.04 12.32 17.20
N TRP A 241 12.09 11.69 17.89
CA TRP A 241 11.99 10.24 17.98
C TRP A 241 11.16 9.62 16.87
N ASP A 242 10.24 10.40 16.29
CA ASP A 242 9.34 9.92 15.25
C ASP A 242 9.34 10.86 14.03
N ALA A 243 9.84 10.32 12.92
CA ALA A 243 9.89 11.01 11.63
C ALA A 243 8.50 11.39 11.10
N TRP A 244 7.43 10.70 11.52
CA TRP A 244 6.07 11.06 11.13
C TRP A 244 5.60 12.34 11.78
N HIS A 245 5.82 12.48 13.09
CA HIS A 245 5.57 13.72 13.79
C HIS A 245 6.44 14.87 13.23
N ALA A 246 7.65 14.57 12.76
CA ALA A 246 8.51 15.57 12.11
C ALA A 246 8.01 16.04 10.73
N GLN A 247 7.06 15.33 10.11
CA GLN A 247 6.41 15.71 8.85
C GLN A 247 5.00 16.28 9.04
N ASP A 248 4.45 16.24 10.27
CA ASP A 248 3.09 16.71 10.56
C ASP A 248 3.06 18.24 10.71
N ILE A 249 2.62 18.92 9.64
CA ILE A 249 2.46 20.38 9.61
C ILE A 249 1.51 20.90 10.70
N ALA A 250 0.49 20.14 11.10
CA ALA A 250 -0.43 20.55 12.15
C ALA A 250 0.24 20.58 13.53
N LEU A 251 1.25 19.71 13.74
CA LEU A 251 2.03 19.72 14.97
C LEU A 251 2.94 20.96 15.04
N TYR A 252 3.59 21.33 13.94
CA TYR A 252 4.34 22.59 13.86
C TYR A 252 3.43 23.81 14.09
N ALA A 253 2.24 23.83 13.49
CA ALA A 253 1.25 24.88 13.74
C ALA A 253 0.85 24.97 15.22
N THR A 254 0.58 23.82 15.86
CA THR A 254 0.27 23.75 17.29
C THR A 254 1.41 24.32 18.14
N ILE A 255 2.66 24.00 17.81
CA ILE A 255 3.83 24.59 18.48
C ILE A 255 3.86 26.11 18.27
N GLY A 256 3.59 26.59 17.06
CA GLY A 256 3.49 28.02 16.74
C GLY A 256 2.42 28.74 17.56
N ASP A 257 1.25 28.14 17.73
CA ASP A 257 0.16 28.69 18.54
C ASP A 257 0.55 28.77 20.03
N LEU A 258 1.21 27.72 20.54
CA LEU A 258 1.70 27.71 21.93
C LEU A 258 2.81 28.74 22.14
N GLN A 259 3.67 28.96 21.15
CA GLN A 259 4.69 30.02 21.17
C GLN A 259 4.03 31.41 21.22
N LYS A 260 2.99 31.64 20.40
CA LYS A 260 2.16 32.87 20.40
C LYS A 260 1.60 33.14 21.79
N GLN A 261 0.98 32.13 22.41
CA GLN A 261 0.38 32.23 23.74
C GLN A 261 1.41 32.46 24.84
N SER A 262 2.64 31.97 24.65
CA SER A 262 3.72 32.10 25.63
C SER A 262 4.54 33.40 25.47
N GLY A 263 4.19 34.27 24.51
CA GLY A 263 4.95 35.48 24.21
C GLY A 263 6.35 35.22 23.66
N ILE A 264 6.62 34.02 23.15
CA ILE A 264 7.90 33.65 22.55
C ILE A 264 7.95 34.24 21.13
N GLU A 265 9.13 34.76 20.77
CA GLU A 265 9.42 35.62 19.61
C GLU A 265 8.72 35.23 18.28
N ASN A 266 8.40 36.25 17.48
CA ASN A 266 7.46 36.18 16.35
C ASN A 266 7.99 35.55 15.04
N ASN A 267 9.23 35.05 14.99
CA ASN A 267 9.90 34.69 13.74
C ASN A 267 10.42 33.24 13.68
N SER A 268 9.73 32.30 14.32
CA SER A 268 10.02 30.88 14.18
C SER A 268 9.30 30.30 12.94
N PRO A 269 9.84 29.23 12.31
CA PRO A 269 9.13 28.58 11.21
C PRO A 269 7.79 28.00 11.65
N GLU A 270 7.66 27.57 12.91
CA GLU A 270 6.39 27.09 13.48
C GLU A 270 5.33 28.19 13.55
N ARG A 271 5.71 29.44 13.84
CA ARG A 271 4.81 30.60 13.82
C ARG A 271 4.36 30.96 12.42
N HIS A 272 5.27 30.90 11.44
CA HIS A 272 4.94 31.09 10.03
C HIS A 272 3.95 30.04 9.55
N ILE A 273 4.12 28.76 9.92
CA ILE A 273 3.19 27.68 9.59
C ILE A 273 1.82 27.89 10.23
N SER A 274 1.78 28.19 11.53
CA SER A 274 0.53 28.51 12.24
C SER A 274 -0.25 29.62 11.54
N ARG A 275 0.42 30.73 11.23
CA ARG A 275 -0.18 31.85 10.51
C ARG A 275 -0.63 31.48 9.09
N ALA A 276 0.17 30.70 8.36
CA ALA A 276 -0.17 30.25 7.02
C ALA A 276 -1.47 29.42 7.03
N LEU A 277 -1.66 28.54 8.00
CA LEU A 277 -2.89 27.76 8.15
C LEU A 277 -4.09 28.64 8.55
N GLU A 278 -3.91 29.61 9.46
CA GLU A 278 -4.95 30.60 9.79
C GLU A 278 -5.42 31.34 8.52
N LEU A 279 -4.48 31.81 7.69
CA LEU A 279 -4.75 32.51 6.43
C LEU A 279 -5.41 31.59 5.39
N GLN A 280 -4.99 30.33 5.30
CA GLN A 280 -5.60 29.35 4.41
C GLN A 280 -7.07 29.10 4.78
N MET A 281 -7.40 29.01 6.07
CA MET A 281 -8.78 28.89 6.53
C MET A 281 -9.62 30.14 6.24
N ALA A 282 -8.99 31.31 6.19
CA ALA A 282 -9.62 32.57 5.78
C ALA A 282 -9.72 32.73 4.24
N ASN A 283 -9.27 31.75 3.45
CA ASN A 283 -9.13 31.82 2.00
C ASN A 283 -8.17 32.93 1.50
N GLU A 284 -7.27 33.41 2.36
CA GLU A 284 -6.22 34.37 2.02
C GLU A 284 -5.00 33.63 1.46
N TYR A 285 -5.20 32.89 0.36
CA TYR A 285 -4.25 31.89 -0.12
C TYR A 285 -2.88 32.46 -0.49
N GLU A 286 -2.81 33.63 -1.12
CA GLU A 286 -1.52 34.25 -1.50
C GLU A 286 -0.66 34.57 -0.27
N GLN A 287 -1.28 35.11 0.79
CA GLN A 287 -0.60 35.39 2.04
C GLN A 287 -0.20 34.10 2.76
N ALA A 288 -1.07 33.07 2.72
CA ALA A 288 -0.73 31.75 3.26
C ALA A 288 0.49 31.14 2.55
N ILE A 289 0.54 31.21 1.21
CA ILE A 289 1.68 30.75 0.41
C ILE A 289 2.96 31.51 0.76
N PHE A 290 2.86 32.83 0.98
CA PHE A 290 3.99 33.64 1.42
C PHE A 290 4.53 33.19 2.78
N GLU A 291 3.65 32.99 3.77
CA GLU A 291 4.04 32.52 5.10
C GLU A 291 4.63 31.10 5.07
N PHE A 292 4.07 30.19 4.26
CA PHE A 292 4.70 28.89 4.01
C PHE A 292 6.08 29.02 3.38
N SER A 293 6.29 29.94 2.45
CA SER A 293 7.60 30.16 1.83
C SER A 293 8.64 30.58 2.88
N ARG A 294 8.27 31.46 3.82
CA ARG A 294 9.13 31.84 4.95
C ARG A 294 9.44 30.67 5.88
N ALA A 295 8.45 29.83 6.18
CA ALA A 295 8.68 28.63 6.99
C ALA A 295 9.63 27.62 6.31
N ALA A 296 9.58 27.50 4.98
CA ALA A 296 10.43 26.59 4.22
C ALA A 296 11.91 27.00 4.20
N GLU A 297 12.25 28.26 4.51
CA GLU A 297 13.63 28.73 4.63
C GLU A 297 14.41 28.02 5.75
N ALA A 298 13.72 27.45 6.74
CA ALA A 298 14.34 26.66 7.81
C ALA A 298 15.01 25.36 7.31
N GLY A 299 14.68 24.90 6.10
CA GLY A 299 15.31 23.74 5.48
C GLY A 299 14.92 22.37 6.09
N GLY A 300 15.67 21.34 5.70
CA GLY A 300 15.51 19.98 6.22
C GLY A 300 14.16 19.33 5.92
N ALA A 301 13.75 18.39 6.78
CA ALA A 301 12.48 17.67 6.64
C ALA A 301 11.25 18.59 6.75
N LEU A 302 11.35 19.68 7.51
CA LEU A 302 10.30 20.68 7.64
C LEU A 302 10.01 21.36 6.29
N ALA A 303 11.06 21.79 5.57
CA ALA A 303 10.88 22.45 4.28
C ALA A 303 10.15 21.58 3.26
N ALA A 304 10.40 20.25 3.25
CA ALA A 304 9.69 19.33 2.38
C ALA A 304 8.19 19.23 2.73
N ALA A 305 7.87 19.11 4.02
CA ALA A 305 6.48 19.09 4.49
C ALA A 305 5.75 20.41 4.19
N VAL A 306 6.44 21.55 4.37
CA VAL A 306 5.88 22.89 4.12
C VAL A 306 5.67 23.12 2.63
N ARG A 307 6.59 22.70 1.76
CA ARG A 307 6.41 22.80 0.30
C ARG A 307 5.22 21.99 -0.19
N ARG A 308 5.02 20.78 0.35
CA ARG A 308 3.83 19.96 0.08
C ARG A 308 2.54 20.69 0.48
N GLU A 309 2.50 21.28 1.67
CA GLU A 309 1.30 22.01 2.10
C GLU A 309 1.09 23.28 1.26
N SER A 310 2.16 24.02 0.96
CA SER A 310 2.15 25.17 0.06
C SER A 310 1.62 24.82 -1.34
N ALA A 311 2.01 23.66 -1.87
CA ALA A 311 1.49 23.15 -3.15
C ALA A 311 -0.03 22.91 -3.09
N LYS A 312 -0.55 22.30 -2.01
CA LYS A 312 -2.00 22.15 -1.82
C LYS A 312 -2.71 23.51 -1.74
N THR A 313 -2.13 24.47 -1.03
CA THR A 313 -2.67 25.83 -0.96
C THR A 313 -2.69 26.50 -2.35
N ARG A 314 -1.67 26.29 -3.18
CA ARG A 314 -1.65 26.75 -4.58
C ARG A 314 -2.72 26.08 -5.43
N ILE A 315 -3.03 24.81 -5.19
CA ILE A 315 -4.13 24.11 -5.87
C ILE A 315 -5.47 24.78 -5.54
N ALA A 316 -5.71 25.05 -4.25
CA ALA A 316 -6.91 25.74 -3.79
C ALA A 316 -7.02 27.16 -4.35
N LEU A 317 -5.92 27.93 -4.35
CA LEU A 317 -5.85 29.23 -5.00
C LEU A 317 -6.19 29.13 -6.49
N GLY A 318 -5.60 28.17 -7.20
CA GLY A 318 -5.87 27.98 -8.61
C GLY A 318 -7.34 27.66 -8.89
N LEU A 319 -7.98 26.84 -8.04
CA LEU A 319 -9.41 26.56 -8.14
C LEU A 319 -10.26 27.81 -7.91
N ALA A 320 -9.95 28.61 -6.88
CA ALA A 320 -10.65 29.86 -6.61
C ALA A 320 -10.51 30.87 -7.76
N LEU A 321 -9.30 31.00 -8.31
CA LEU A 321 -9.04 31.85 -9.49
C LEU A 321 -9.82 31.35 -10.72
N TYR A 322 -9.86 30.04 -10.95
CA TYR A 322 -10.61 29.45 -12.06
C TYR A 322 -12.11 29.75 -11.94
N GLN A 323 -12.68 29.58 -10.75
CA GLN A 323 -14.09 29.89 -10.47
C GLN A 323 -14.41 31.38 -10.64
N ALA A 324 -13.45 32.26 -10.34
CA ALA A 324 -13.56 33.70 -10.58
C ALA A 324 -13.33 34.10 -12.06
N GLY A 325 -13.12 33.14 -12.96
CA GLY A 325 -12.83 33.39 -14.38
C GLY A 325 -11.37 33.75 -14.69
N GLY A 326 -10.50 33.79 -13.68
CA GLY A 326 -9.05 34.03 -13.79
C GLY A 326 -8.27 32.80 -14.25
N ILE A 327 -8.66 32.21 -15.40
CA ILE A 327 -8.11 30.91 -15.89
C ILE A 327 -6.58 30.96 -16.05
N GLY A 328 -6.02 32.09 -16.49
CA GLY A 328 -4.57 32.26 -16.62
C GLY A 328 -3.83 32.13 -15.29
N GLY A 329 -4.30 32.85 -14.26
CA GLY A 329 -3.73 32.78 -12.91
C GLY A 329 -3.93 31.40 -12.27
N ALA A 330 -5.06 30.74 -12.55
CA ALA A 330 -5.31 29.38 -12.11
C ALA A 330 -4.27 28.39 -12.66
N VAL A 331 -4.04 28.41 -13.97
CA VAL A 331 -3.03 27.56 -14.63
C VAL A 331 -1.64 27.83 -14.06
N THR A 332 -1.25 29.09 -13.89
CA THR A 332 0.05 29.42 -13.27
C THR A 332 0.17 28.87 -11.85
N SER A 333 -0.89 28.97 -11.04
CA SER A 333 -0.91 28.48 -9.66
C SER A 333 -0.74 26.95 -9.62
N TRP A 334 -1.44 26.23 -10.50
CA TRP A 334 -1.32 24.77 -10.62
C TRP A 334 0.05 24.33 -11.14
N GLN A 335 0.64 25.04 -12.10
CA GLN A 335 2.01 24.77 -12.56
C GLN A 335 3.03 24.94 -11.43
N LEU A 336 2.91 26.00 -10.63
CA LEU A 336 3.76 26.24 -9.47
C LEU A 336 3.55 25.17 -8.39
N ALA A 337 2.32 24.73 -8.15
CA ALA A 337 2.04 23.63 -7.23
C ALA A 337 2.80 22.35 -7.61
N LEU A 338 2.79 22.00 -8.90
CA LEU A 338 3.52 20.83 -9.41
C LEU A 338 5.04 21.00 -9.34
N ALA A 339 5.54 22.23 -9.50
CA ALA A 339 6.95 22.54 -9.36
C ALA A 339 7.44 22.40 -7.91
N ASP A 340 6.60 22.76 -6.93
CA ASP A 340 6.94 22.63 -5.51
C ASP A 340 6.79 21.19 -4.99
N ASP A 341 5.78 20.46 -5.44
CA ASP A 341 5.57 19.07 -5.07
C ASP A 341 5.08 18.24 -6.29
N PRO A 342 6.01 17.57 -7.00
CA PRO A 342 5.67 16.68 -8.11
C PRO A 342 4.75 15.52 -7.69
N THR A 343 4.67 15.16 -6.41
CA THR A 343 3.79 14.07 -5.95
C THR A 343 2.30 14.42 -6.06
N GLN A 344 1.97 15.71 -6.20
CA GLN A 344 0.59 16.17 -6.41
C GLN A 344 0.11 16.02 -7.86
N GLU A 345 0.93 15.45 -8.76
CA GLU A 345 0.65 15.34 -10.19
C GLU A 345 -0.75 14.81 -10.52
N VAL A 346 -1.18 13.73 -9.86
CA VAL A 346 -2.50 13.11 -10.09
C VAL A 346 -3.64 14.09 -9.80
N TYR A 347 -3.49 14.94 -8.79
CA TYR A 347 -4.50 15.92 -8.39
C TYR A 347 -4.46 17.17 -9.27
N VAL A 348 -3.28 17.57 -9.75
CA VAL A 348 -3.07 18.83 -10.48
C VAL A 348 -3.35 18.71 -11.97
N LEU A 349 -2.98 17.59 -12.61
CA LEU A 349 -3.12 17.41 -14.06
C LEU A 349 -4.55 17.56 -14.59
N PRO A 350 -5.61 17.08 -13.93
CA PRO A 350 -6.99 17.30 -14.39
C PRO A 350 -7.33 18.80 -14.50
N TYR A 351 -6.92 19.57 -13.50
CA TYR A 351 -7.13 21.02 -13.49
C TYR A 351 -6.31 21.72 -14.56
N LEU A 352 -5.03 21.34 -14.74
CA LEU A 352 -4.19 21.89 -15.80
C LEU A 352 -4.74 21.60 -17.19
N ALA A 353 -5.20 20.38 -17.46
CA ALA A 353 -5.77 20.02 -18.75
C ALA A 353 -7.01 20.89 -19.07
N ARG A 354 -7.90 21.05 -18.08
CA ARG A 354 -9.08 21.92 -18.19
C ARG A 354 -8.69 23.40 -18.36
N GLY A 355 -7.73 23.89 -17.58
CA GLY A 355 -7.24 25.26 -17.66
C GLY A 355 -6.61 25.58 -19.02
N TYR A 356 -5.77 24.69 -19.55
CA TYR A 356 -5.20 24.83 -20.88
C TYR A 356 -6.28 24.83 -21.97
N PHE A 357 -7.29 23.97 -21.85
CA PHE A 357 -8.43 24.00 -22.76
C PHE A 357 -9.15 25.35 -22.71
N GLY A 358 -9.42 25.88 -21.52
CA GLY A 358 -10.05 27.19 -21.33
C GLY A 358 -9.24 28.36 -21.91
N LEU A 359 -7.91 28.25 -21.92
CA LEU A 359 -7.00 29.22 -22.56
C LEU A 359 -6.79 28.98 -24.06
N ALA A 360 -7.55 28.07 -24.69
CA ALA A 360 -7.37 27.62 -26.07
C ALA A 360 -5.96 27.06 -26.39
N ARG A 361 -5.23 26.58 -25.38
CA ARG A 361 -3.93 25.92 -25.52
C ARG A 361 -4.12 24.41 -25.71
N TYR A 362 -4.83 24.02 -26.77
CA TYR A 362 -5.29 22.65 -26.98
C TYR A 362 -4.17 21.61 -27.06
N GLU A 363 -3.04 21.94 -27.68
CA GLU A 363 -1.85 21.06 -27.72
C GLU A 363 -1.30 20.78 -26.31
N ALA A 364 -1.20 21.80 -25.45
CA ALA A 364 -0.74 21.64 -24.07
C ALA A 364 -1.75 20.84 -23.23
N ALA A 365 -3.05 21.04 -23.47
CA ALA A 365 -4.11 20.24 -22.86
C ALA A 365 -3.97 18.76 -23.25
N LEU A 366 -3.76 18.45 -24.53
CA LEU A 366 -3.55 17.08 -25.02
C LEU A 366 -2.31 16.41 -24.43
N GLN A 367 -1.18 17.14 -24.29
CA GLN A 367 0.00 16.62 -23.61
C GLN A 367 -0.31 16.26 -22.15
N THR A 368 -1.08 17.10 -21.47
CA THR A 368 -1.50 16.89 -20.08
C THR A 368 -2.45 15.69 -19.96
N VAL A 369 -3.42 15.57 -20.87
CA VAL A 369 -4.34 14.43 -21.01
C VAL A 369 -3.57 13.12 -21.17
N ASN A 370 -2.60 13.07 -22.10
CA ASN A 370 -1.79 11.88 -22.34
C ASN A 370 -0.95 11.47 -21.12
N ARG A 371 -0.44 12.45 -20.38
CA ARG A 371 0.30 12.22 -19.13
C ARG A 371 -0.63 11.65 -18.05
N LEU A 372 -1.81 12.24 -17.89
CA LEU A 372 -2.80 11.83 -16.90
C LEU A 372 -3.31 10.41 -17.16
N VAL A 373 -3.72 10.08 -18.40
CA VAL A 373 -4.22 8.75 -18.77
C VAL A 373 -3.25 7.62 -18.39
N LYS A 374 -1.94 7.85 -18.50
CA LYS A 374 -0.93 6.86 -18.09
C LYS A 374 -0.96 6.57 -16.59
N ILE A 375 -1.30 7.56 -15.77
CA ILE A 375 -1.31 7.44 -14.31
C ILE A 375 -2.63 6.87 -13.80
N ILE A 376 -3.74 7.28 -14.43
CA ILE A 376 -5.09 6.89 -14.00
C ILE A 376 -5.68 5.73 -14.81
N ALA A 377 -4.87 4.97 -15.56
CA ALA A 377 -5.35 3.93 -16.49
C ALA A 377 -6.36 2.94 -15.89
N ASP A 378 -6.25 2.65 -14.58
CA ASP A 378 -7.12 1.73 -13.85
C ASP A 378 -8.44 2.36 -13.34
N HIS A 379 -8.62 3.68 -13.50
CA HIS A 379 -9.80 4.43 -13.04
C HIS A 379 -10.72 4.76 -14.22
N SER A 380 -11.63 3.83 -14.54
CA SER A 380 -12.48 3.89 -15.74
C SER A 380 -13.23 5.22 -15.92
N SER A 381 -13.83 5.75 -14.85
CA SER A 381 -14.61 7.00 -14.90
C SER A 381 -13.73 8.23 -15.15
N MET A 382 -12.63 8.37 -14.43
CA MET A 382 -11.69 9.49 -14.64
C MET A 382 -11.05 9.43 -16.03
N VAL A 383 -10.73 8.23 -16.51
CA VAL A 383 -10.18 8.02 -17.86
C VAL A 383 -11.21 8.44 -18.92
N ALA A 384 -12.49 8.13 -18.72
CA ALA A 384 -13.56 8.55 -19.61
C ALA A 384 -13.65 10.09 -19.71
N ASP A 385 -13.65 10.79 -18.58
CA ASP A 385 -13.68 12.26 -18.53
C ASP A 385 -12.49 12.88 -19.28
N VAL A 386 -11.29 12.34 -19.02
CA VAL A 386 -10.04 12.85 -19.60
C VAL A 386 -9.97 12.58 -21.11
N TYR A 387 -10.47 11.44 -21.59
CA TYR A 387 -10.60 11.19 -23.03
C TYR A 387 -11.63 12.11 -23.70
N SER A 388 -12.73 12.44 -23.01
CA SER A 388 -13.73 13.37 -23.54
C SER A 388 -13.14 14.77 -23.73
N LEU A 389 -12.38 15.26 -22.74
CA LEU A 389 -11.60 16.50 -22.85
C LEU A 389 -10.59 16.45 -24.01
N GLY A 390 -9.90 15.33 -24.19
CA GLY A 390 -8.99 15.14 -25.33
C GLY A 390 -9.72 15.19 -26.68
N GLY A 391 -10.90 14.57 -26.78
CA GLY A 391 -11.76 14.64 -27.96
C GLY A 391 -12.15 16.08 -28.31
N ASP A 392 -12.55 16.86 -27.30
CA ASP A 392 -12.85 18.28 -27.47
C ASP A 392 -11.65 19.09 -27.96
N CYS A 393 -10.45 18.81 -27.45
CA CYS A 393 -9.22 19.46 -27.90
C CYS A 393 -8.98 19.18 -29.39
N TYR A 394 -9.08 17.92 -29.83
CA TYR A 394 -8.90 17.56 -31.24
C TYR A 394 -9.96 18.19 -32.14
N ALA A 395 -11.22 18.24 -31.70
CA ALA A 395 -12.29 18.89 -32.45
C ALA A 395 -12.00 20.39 -32.64
N LYS A 396 -11.54 21.09 -31.59
CA LYS A 396 -11.15 22.51 -31.67
C LYS A 396 -9.93 22.75 -32.56
N LEU A 397 -9.06 21.76 -32.72
CA LEU A 397 -7.94 21.78 -33.66
C LEU A 397 -8.33 21.39 -35.10
N GLY A 398 -9.60 21.04 -35.36
CA GLY A 398 -10.07 20.58 -36.68
C GLY A 398 -9.65 19.15 -37.04
N ARG A 399 -9.25 18.35 -36.05
CA ARG A 399 -8.79 16.96 -36.19
C ARG A 399 -9.92 15.99 -35.89
N ASP A 400 -10.96 16.01 -36.71
CA ASP A 400 -12.23 15.30 -36.43
C ASP A 400 -12.09 13.78 -36.30
N ALA A 401 -11.15 13.17 -37.03
CA ALA A 401 -10.89 11.73 -36.93
C ALA A 401 -10.34 11.35 -35.55
N ASP A 402 -9.39 12.14 -35.03
CA ASP A 402 -8.82 11.94 -33.70
C ASP A 402 -9.85 12.24 -32.61
N ALA A 403 -10.67 13.27 -32.80
CA ALA A 403 -11.76 13.61 -31.88
C ALA A 403 -12.74 12.43 -31.73
N ARG A 404 -13.23 11.87 -32.85
CA ARG A 404 -14.09 10.68 -32.84
C ARG A 404 -13.43 9.48 -32.16
N HIS A 405 -12.15 9.27 -32.39
CA HIS A 405 -11.40 8.21 -31.73
C HIS A 405 -11.39 8.39 -30.20
N TYR A 406 -11.09 9.60 -29.72
CA TYR A 406 -11.06 9.91 -28.28
C TYR A 406 -12.45 9.82 -27.63
N TYR A 407 -13.51 10.28 -28.29
CA TYR A 407 -14.88 10.07 -27.78
C TYR A 407 -15.25 8.59 -27.72
N SER A 408 -14.78 7.77 -28.66
CA SER A 408 -14.99 6.31 -28.62
C SER A 408 -14.24 5.67 -27.45
N LEU A 409 -13.00 6.09 -27.19
CA LEU A 409 -12.23 5.65 -26.02
C LEU A 409 -12.91 6.06 -24.70
N SER A 410 -13.42 7.29 -24.65
CA SER A 410 -14.17 7.81 -23.50
C SER A 410 -15.41 6.94 -23.22
N TYR A 411 -16.22 6.66 -24.24
CA TYR A 411 -17.41 5.82 -24.12
C TYR A 411 -17.07 4.36 -23.73
N ALA A 412 -15.98 3.82 -24.28
CA ALA A 412 -15.53 2.46 -23.95
C ALA A 412 -15.01 2.35 -22.50
N ALA A 413 -14.43 3.42 -21.95
CA ALA A 413 -13.95 3.46 -20.58
C ALA A 413 -15.12 3.52 -19.59
N ASP A 414 -16.03 4.49 -19.74
CA ASP A 414 -17.24 4.60 -18.93
C ASP A 414 -18.32 5.39 -19.68
N TRP A 415 -19.41 4.71 -20.03
CA TRP A 415 -20.52 5.30 -20.75
C TRP A 415 -21.57 5.96 -19.83
N ILE A 416 -21.49 5.75 -18.51
CA ILE A 416 -22.47 6.23 -17.53
C ILE A 416 -21.94 7.47 -16.80
N VAL A 417 -20.67 7.45 -16.35
CA VAL A 417 -20.12 8.41 -15.40
C VAL A 417 -19.14 9.39 -16.06
N ASN A 418 -19.50 9.89 -17.24
CA ASN A 418 -18.71 10.90 -17.96
C ASN A 418 -19.17 12.32 -17.59
N TYR A 419 -18.70 12.81 -16.44
CA TYR A 419 -19.03 14.14 -15.92
C TYR A 419 -18.65 15.26 -16.89
N TRP A 420 -17.54 15.14 -17.63
CA TRP A 420 -17.14 16.16 -18.60
C TRP A 420 -18.17 16.31 -19.72
N ALA A 421 -18.57 15.20 -20.34
CA ALA A 421 -19.59 15.20 -21.38
C ALA A 421 -20.95 15.70 -20.85
N ILE A 422 -21.31 15.31 -19.62
CA ILE A 422 -22.58 15.72 -18.99
C ILE A 422 -22.59 17.23 -18.71
N SER A 423 -21.50 17.80 -18.16
CA SER A 423 -21.42 19.23 -17.86
C SER A 423 -21.59 20.11 -19.11
N ARG A 424 -21.05 19.68 -20.25
CA ARG A 424 -21.22 20.35 -21.55
C ARG A 424 -22.66 20.32 -22.06
N LEU A 425 -23.39 19.23 -21.82
CA LEU A 425 -24.81 19.13 -22.17
C LEU A 425 -25.68 20.00 -21.26
N ALA A 426 -25.26 20.24 -20.03
CA ALA A 426 -25.95 21.11 -19.08
C ALA A 426 -25.72 22.62 -19.35
N GLY A 427 -24.78 22.98 -20.22
CA GLY A 427 -24.50 24.37 -20.60
C GLY A 427 -23.66 25.16 -19.58
N GLU A 428 -22.93 24.47 -18.72
CA GLU A 428 -21.99 25.05 -17.75
C GLU A 428 -20.59 25.36 -18.32
#